data_AF-A0A2J4PW57-F1
#
_entry.id   AF-A0A2J4PW57-F1
#
_cell.length_a   1.000
_cell.length_b   1.000
_cell.length_c   1.000
_cell.angle_alpha   90.00
_cell.angle_beta   90.00
_cell.angle_gamma   90.00
#
_symmetry.space_group_name_H-M   'P 1'
#
loop_
_entity.id
_entity.type
_entity.pdbx_description
1 polymer ?
#
loop_
_entity_poly.entity_id
_entity_poly.type
_entity_poly.pdbx_seq_one_letter_code
_entity_poly.pdbx_strand_id
1 'polypeptide(L)'
;GLAGILLGVLTTFIGGFFNIRADRLVGGTGIAGAAASSTAGNAVATPLAIAQADPSLAEVAAAAAPLIAASVITTAILTPVLTSWVAKKQARQVAEEKKA
;
A
#
# COMPACT_ATOMS: atom_id res chain seq x y z
N GLY A 1 6.06 9.22 -13.02
CA GLY A 1 5.40 10.52 -13.22
C GLY A 1 4.39 10.80 -12.11
N LEU A 2 3.79 12.00 -12.08
CA LEU A 2 2.82 12.42 -11.04
C LEU A 2 1.68 11.41 -10.82
N ALA A 3 1.17 10.81 -11.89
CA ALA A 3 0.14 9.77 -11.82
C ALA A 3 0.57 8.53 -11.00
N GLY A 4 1.84 8.12 -11.08
CA GLY A 4 2.34 7.00 -10.28
C GLY A 4 2.49 7.34 -8.79
N ILE A 5 2.83 8.59 -8.48
CA ILE A 5 2.84 9.10 -7.09
C ILE A 5 1.41 9.10 -6.55
N LEU A 6 0.47 9.66 -7.32
CA LEU A 6 -0.95 9.66 -6.94
C LEU A 6 -1.46 8.23 -6.73
N LEU A 7 -1.10 7.30 -7.62
CA LEU A 7 -1.43 5.88 -7.46
C LEU A 7 -0.86 5.32 -6.14
N GLY A 8 0.41 5.58 -5.81
CA GLY A 8 1.01 5.13 -4.54
C GLY A 8 0.36 5.74 -3.29
N VAL A 9 -0.02 7.03 -3.34
CA VAL A 9 -0.78 7.69 -2.27
C VAL A 9 -2.13 7.00 -2.09
N LEU A 10 -2.86 6.78 -3.18
CA LEU A 10 -4.16 6.10 -3.15
C LEU A 10 -4.03 4.67 -2.61
N THR A 11 -3.04 3.89 -3.07
CA THR A 11 -2.76 2.56 -2.55
C THR A 11 -2.52 2.59 -1.05
N THR A 12 -1.69 3.52 -0.56
CA THR A 12 -1.33 3.59 0.86
C THR A 12 -2.53 3.95 1.74
N PHE A 13 -3.30 4.98 1.35
CA PHE A 13 -4.38 5.48 2.21
C PHE A 13 -5.71 4.76 2.01
N ILE A 14 -6.12 4.51 0.77
CA ILE A 14 -7.38 3.80 0.48
C ILE A 14 -7.19 2.31 0.76
N GLY A 15 -6.15 1.69 0.19
CA GLY A 15 -5.82 0.30 0.49
C GLY A 15 -5.53 0.11 1.97
N GLY A 16 -4.81 1.05 2.59
CA GLY A 16 -4.55 0.99 4.02
C GLY A 16 -5.76 1.13 4.92
N PHE A 17 -6.76 1.94 4.55
CA PHE A 17 -8.02 1.97 5.28
C PHE A 17 -8.67 0.57 5.35
N PHE A 18 -8.75 -0.12 4.21
CA PHE A 18 -9.30 -1.47 4.17
C PHE A 18 -8.42 -2.49 4.90
N ASN A 19 -7.12 -2.47 4.69
CA ASN A 19 -6.18 -3.41 5.32
C ASN A 19 -6.16 -3.25 6.85
N ILE A 20 -6.12 -2.02 7.36
CA ILE A 20 -6.18 -1.74 8.81
C ILE A 20 -7.51 -2.22 9.39
N ARG A 21 -8.63 -2.00 8.69
CA ARG A 21 -9.94 -2.44 9.16
C ARG A 21 -10.05 -3.96 9.16
N ALA A 22 -9.56 -4.62 8.11
CA ALA A 22 -9.52 -6.07 8.00
C ALA A 22 -8.66 -6.69 9.11
N ASP A 23 -7.46 -6.17 9.33
CA ASP A 23 -6.56 -6.59 10.42
C ASP A 23 -7.27 -6.50 11.79
N ARG A 24 -7.98 -5.41 12.05
CA ARG A 24 -8.77 -5.25 13.28
C ARG A 24 -9.97 -6.19 13.38
N LEU A 25 -10.64 -6.49 12.26
CA LEU A 25 -11.79 -7.40 12.24
C LEU A 25 -11.37 -8.85 12.58
N VAL A 26 -10.15 -9.24 12.23
CA VAL A 26 -9.60 -10.56 12.55
C VAL A 26 -8.89 -10.60 13.92
N GLY A 27 -9.01 -9.54 14.73
CA GLY A 27 -8.46 -9.47 16.09
C GLY A 27 -7.06 -8.86 16.20
N GLY A 28 -6.51 -8.31 15.13
CA GLY A 28 -5.25 -7.57 15.13
C GLY A 28 -5.39 -6.13 15.62
N THR A 29 -4.25 -5.44 15.79
CA THR A 29 -4.19 -4.04 16.27
C THR A 29 -4.42 -3.02 15.15
N GLY A 30 -4.38 -3.45 13.89
CA GLY A 30 -4.36 -2.59 12.72
C GLY A 30 -2.94 -2.22 12.26
N ILE A 31 -1.89 -2.58 13.02
CA ILE A 31 -0.50 -2.26 12.68
C ILE A 31 -0.03 -3.14 11.52
N ALA A 32 -0.37 -4.43 11.52
CA ALA A 32 -0.01 -5.33 10.44
C ALA A 32 -0.75 -4.96 9.15
N GLY A 33 -2.03 -4.57 9.27
CA GLY A 33 -2.80 -4.02 8.16
C GLY A 33 -2.15 -2.77 7.57
N ALA A 34 -1.73 -1.81 8.42
CA ALA A 34 -1.01 -0.62 7.98
C ALA A 34 0.31 -0.97 7.27
N ALA A 35 1.07 -1.92 7.80
CA ALA A 35 2.34 -2.36 7.21
C ALA A 35 2.16 -3.06 5.85
N ALA A 36 1.03 -3.75 5.64
CA ALA A 36 0.70 -4.40 4.38
C ALA A 36 0.21 -3.43 3.29
N SER A 37 0.05 -2.14 3.60
CA SER A 37 -0.60 -1.14 2.73
C SER A 37 0.35 -0.53 1.69
N SER A 38 1.13 -1.37 1.02
CA SER A 38 2.14 -0.96 0.05
C SER A 38 1.93 -1.65 -1.29
N THR A 39 2.39 -1.03 -2.38
CA THR A 39 2.53 -1.70 -3.67
C THR A 39 3.74 -2.63 -3.62
N ALA A 40 3.54 -3.93 -3.90
CA ALA A 40 4.62 -4.90 -3.93
C ALA A 40 5.60 -4.59 -5.08
N GLY A 41 6.91 -4.65 -4.80
CA GLY A 41 7.94 -4.32 -5.80
C GLY A 41 7.92 -5.21 -7.04
N ASN A 42 7.51 -6.48 -6.89
CA ASN A 42 7.36 -7.40 -8.01
C ASN A 42 6.22 -7.01 -8.98
N ALA A 43 5.28 -6.15 -8.57
CA ALA A 43 4.17 -5.69 -9.41
C ALA A 43 4.64 -4.90 -10.64
N VAL A 44 5.86 -4.37 -10.62
CA VAL A 44 6.48 -3.67 -11.76
C VAL A 44 6.65 -4.62 -12.96
N ALA A 45 6.83 -5.93 -12.72
CA ALA A 45 6.97 -6.92 -13.78
C ALA A 45 5.63 -7.41 -14.34
N THR A 46 4.51 -7.13 -13.67
CA THR A 46 3.18 -7.60 -14.06
C THR A 46 2.75 -7.14 -15.47
N PRO A 47 2.95 -5.88 -15.89
CA PRO A 47 2.55 -5.45 -17.24
C PRO A 47 3.32 -6.20 -18.33
N LEU A 48 4.60 -6.50 -18.11
CA LEU A 48 5.39 -7.27 -19.05
C LEU A 48 4.86 -8.70 -19.20
N ALA A 49 4.53 -9.35 -18.07
CA ALA A 49 3.92 -10.68 -18.10
C ALA A 49 2.57 -10.67 -18.84
N ILE A 50 1.77 -9.62 -18.68
CA ILE A 50 0.50 -9.44 -19.41
C ILE A 50 0.76 -9.27 -20.91
N ALA A 51 1.72 -8.44 -21.32
CA ALA A 51 2.05 -8.26 -22.74
C ALA A 51 2.61 -9.53 -23.40
N GLN A 52 3.26 -10.41 -22.64
CA GLN A 52 3.69 -11.73 -23.12
C GLN A 52 2.51 -12.67 -23.36
N ALA A 53 1.46 -12.58 -22.52
CA ALA A 53 0.25 -13.37 -22.71
C ALA A 53 -0.65 -12.81 -23.81
N ASP A 54 -0.71 -11.48 -23.96
CA ASP A 54 -1.46 -10.77 -24.99
C ASP A 54 -0.64 -9.61 -25.58
N PRO A 55 -0.04 -9.80 -26.78
CA PRO A 55 0.77 -8.78 -27.43
C PRO A 55 0.01 -7.50 -27.80
N SER A 56 -1.33 -7.53 -27.88
CA SER A 56 -2.12 -6.32 -28.17
C SER A 56 -2.02 -5.28 -27.05
N LEU A 57 -1.66 -5.71 -25.84
CA LEU A 57 -1.49 -4.86 -24.66
C LEU A 57 -0.06 -4.31 -24.51
N ALA A 58 0.84 -4.54 -25.47
CA ALA A 58 2.25 -4.17 -25.35
C ALA A 58 2.49 -2.67 -25.09
N GLU A 59 1.77 -1.78 -25.78
CA GLU A 59 1.89 -0.33 -25.58
C GLU A 59 1.36 0.10 -24.19
N VAL A 60 0.26 -0.50 -23.75
CA VAL A 60 -0.32 -0.24 -22.42
C VAL A 60 0.63 -0.71 -21.34
N ALA A 61 1.26 -1.88 -21.52
CA ALA A 61 2.21 -2.44 -20.59
C ALA A 61 3.47 -1.57 -20.45
N ALA A 62 3.98 -1.05 -21.57
CA ALA A 62 5.13 -0.14 -21.59
C ALA A 62 4.85 1.15 -20.80
N ALA A 63 3.63 1.70 -20.89
CA ALA A 63 3.22 2.86 -20.11
C ALA A 63 2.93 2.53 -18.63
N ALA A 64 2.42 1.34 -18.31
CA ALA A 64 2.03 0.95 -16.95
C ALA A 64 3.23 0.64 -16.04
N ALA A 65 4.28 0.01 -16.55
CA ALA A 65 5.45 -0.36 -15.76
C ALA A 65 6.08 0.83 -14.99
N PRO A 66 6.39 1.99 -15.61
CA PRO A 66 6.94 3.14 -14.89
C PRO A 66 5.94 3.78 -13.91
N LEU A 67 4.62 3.65 -14.13
CA LEU A 67 3.61 4.12 -13.17
C LEU A 67 3.61 3.27 -11.91
N ILE A 68 3.66 1.94 -12.06
CA ILE A 68 3.73 1.00 -10.94
C ILE A 68 5.06 1.18 -10.19
N ALA A 69 6.18 1.34 -10.90
CA ALA A 69 7.48 1.59 -10.28
C ALA A 69 7.48 2.86 -9.40
N ALA A 70 6.89 3.96 -9.89
CA ALA A 70 6.72 5.18 -9.11
C ALA A 70 5.77 4.97 -7.90
N SER A 71 4.71 4.17 -8.06
CA SER A 71 3.82 3.80 -6.95
C SER A 71 4.56 3.03 -5.86
N VAL A 72 5.38 2.03 -6.22
CA VAL A 72 6.21 1.25 -5.28
C VAL A 72 7.14 2.14 -4.45
N ILE A 73 7.85 3.06 -5.10
CA ILE A 73 8.76 3.99 -4.39
C ILE A 73 7.96 4.88 -3.43
N THR A 74 6.81 5.37 -3.88
CA THR A 74 5.95 6.24 -3.08
C THR A 74 5.40 5.49 -1.86
N THR A 75 4.90 4.27 -2.04
CA THR A 75 4.38 3.46 -0.93
C THR A 75 5.48 2.99 0.01
N ALA A 76 6.70 2.73 -0.48
CA ALA A 76 7.84 2.38 0.37
C ALA A 76 8.18 3.48 1.40
N ILE A 77 7.88 4.74 1.08
CA ILE A 77 8.06 5.88 1.99
C ILE A 77 6.83 6.07 2.88
N LEU A 78 5.62 6.04 2.31
CA LEU A 78 4.38 6.36 3.04
C LEU A 78 3.93 5.25 4.00
N THR A 79 4.15 3.98 3.65
CA THR A 79 3.73 2.82 4.45
C THR A 79 4.37 2.79 5.85
N PRO A 80 5.69 2.99 6.04
CA PRO A 80 6.28 3.03 7.38
C PRO A 80 5.80 4.24 8.19
N VAL A 81 5.51 5.38 7.55
CA VAL A 81 4.90 6.55 8.21
C VAL A 81 3.50 6.21 8.72
N LEU A 82 2.65 5.61 7.87
CA LEU A 82 1.31 5.17 8.23
C LEU A 82 1.34 4.14 9.36
N THR A 83 2.21 3.14 9.26
CA THR A 83 2.39 2.07 10.26
C THR A 83 2.80 2.65 11.60
N SER A 84 3.77 3.57 11.61
CA SER A 84 4.22 4.26 12.82
C SER A 84 3.10 5.08 13.47
N TRP A 85 2.27 5.74 12.66
CA TRP A 85 1.12 6.50 13.16
C TRP A 85 0.05 5.59 13.78
N VAL A 86 -0.28 4.46 13.14
CA VAL A 86 -1.24 3.49 13.69
C VAL A 86 -0.71 2.88 15.00
N ALA A 87 0.57 2.52 15.04
CA ALA A 87 1.21 1.98 16.24
C ALA A 87 1.15 2.98 17.42
N LYS A 88 1.47 4.25 17.18
CA LYS A 88 1.36 5.30 18.21
C LYS A 88 -0.08 5.50 18.69
N LYS A 89 -1.06 5.45 17.77
CA LYS A 89 -2.48 5.58 18.12
C LYS A 89 -2.94 4.42 19.00
N GLN A 90 -2.56 3.19 18.66
CA GLN A 90 -2.88 1.98 19.44
C GLN A 90 -2.23 2.02 20.83
N ALA A 91 -0.95 2.39 20.93
CA ALA A 91 -0.26 2.51 22.21
C ALA A 91 -0.95 3.53 23.15
N ARG A 92 -1.43 4.66 22.60
CA ARG A 92 -2.19 5.65 23.37
C ARG A 92 -3.52 5.09 23.89
N GLN A 93 -4.26 4.37 23.07
CA GLN A 93 -5.55 3.77 23.46
C GLN A 93 -5.38 2.78 24.62
N VAL A 94 -4.36 1.93 24.56
CA VAL A 94 -4.05 0.98 25.64
C VAL A 94 -3.67 1.70 26.94
N ALA A 95 -2.96 2.84 26.86
CA ALA A 95 -2.60 3.63 28.02
C ALA A 95 -3.80 4.35 28.66
N GLU A 96 -4.80 4.73 27.86
CA GLU A 96 -6.06 5.32 28.34
C GLU A 96 -6.95 4.27 29.01
N GLU A 97 -7.08 3.07 28.43
CA GLU A 97 -7.81 1.94 29.04
C GLU A 97 -7.26 1.55 30.41
N LYS A 98 -5.93 1.57 30.60
CA LYS A 98 -5.31 1.24 31.90
C LYS A 98 -5.55 2.29 33.00
N LYS A 99 -5.99 3.50 32.63
CA LYS A 99 -6.24 4.60 33.57
C LYS A 99 -7.71 4.70 33.99
N ALA A 100 -8.61 4.09 33.23
CA ALA A 100 -10.04 4.01 33.51
C ALA A 100 -10.35 2.82 34.42
#